data_AF-A0A2A4QQ52-F1
#
_entry.id   AF-A0A2A4QQ52-F1
#
_cell.length_a   1.000
_cell.length_b   1.000
_cell.length_c   1.000
_cell.angle_alpha   90.00
_cell.angle_beta   90.00
_cell.angle_gamma   90.00
#
_symmetry.space_group_name_H-M   'P 1'
#
loop_
_entity.id
_entity.type
_entity.pdbx_description
1 polymer ?
#
loop_
_entity_poly.entity_id
_entity_poly.type
_entity_poly.pdbx_seq_one_letter_code
_entity_poly.pdbx_strand_id
1 'polypeptide(L)' 'MEKWWDDYNYHRPHSSIGNLTPSKFVEKIRPQVNLQTAKCGAVAVCT' A
#
# COMPACT_ATOMS: atom_id res chain seq x y z
N MET A 1 13.69 -20.03 -6.53
CA MET A 1 13.29 -18.61 -6.59
C MET A 1 13.94 -18.01 -7.82
N GLU A 2 13.15 -17.45 -8.72
CA GLU A 2 13.67 -16.96 -9.99
C GLU A 2 14.28 -15.57 -9.80
N LYS A 3 15.60 -15.45 -10.02
CA LYS A 3 16.38 -14.23 -9.78
C LYS A 3 15.78 -12.98 -10.46
N TRP A 4 15.14 -13.17 -11.61
CA TRP A 4 14.52 -12.07 -12.36
C TRP A 4 13.39 -11.38 -11.59
N TRP A 5 12.66 -12.12 -10.74
CA TRP A 5 11.54 -11.58 -9.97
C TRP A 5 12.01 -10.59 -8.90
N ASP A 6 13.09 -10.92 -8.21
CA ASP A 6 13.70 -10.07 -7.18
C ASP A 6 14.34 -8.82 -7.81
N ASP A 7 15.08 -9.00 -8.90
CA ASP A 7 15.64 -7.92 -9.71
C ASP A 7 14.56 -6.92 -10.14
N TYR A 8 13.42 -7.42 -10.64
CA TYR A 8 12.33 -6.57 -11.13
C TYR A 8 11.64 -5.81 -10.00
N ASN A 9 11.25 -6.49 -8.91
CA ASN A 9 10.44 -5.88 -7.86
C ASN A 9 11.22 -4.93 -6.95
N TYR A 10 12.52 -5.16 -6.76
CA TYR A 10 13.31 -4.47 -5.74
C TYR A 10 14.54 -3.72 -6.27
N HIS A 11 15.07 -4.04 -7.44
CA HIS A 11 16.35 -3.49 -7.90
C HIS A 11 16.27 -2.68 -9.20
N ARG A 12 15.22 -2.84 -10.01
CA ARG A 12 15.07 -2.15 -11.29
C ARG A 12 14.06 -1.00 -11.20
N PRO A 13 14.53 0.25 -11.17
CA PRO A 13 13.63 1.39 -11.23
C PRO A 13 13.04 1.56 -12.64
N HIS A 14 11.79 1.98 -12.71
CA HIS A 14 11.07 2.21 -13.97
C HIS A 14 10.68 3.68 -14.11
N SER A 15 11.09 4.34 -15.19
CA SER A 15 10.80 5.76 -15.45
C SER A 15 9.31 6.06 -15.55
N SER A 16 8.50 5.11 -16.03
CA SER A 16 7.03 5.23 -16.17
C SER A 16 6.30 5.43 -14.84
N ILE A 17 6.88 5.00 -13.72
CA ILE A 17 6.31 5.14 -12.36
C ILE A 17 7.14 6.10 -11.49
N GLY A 18 7.87 7.02 -12.13
CA GLY A 18 8.67 8.04 -11.45
C GLY A 18 10.04 7.53 -11.00
N ASN A 19 10.64 6.61 -11.77
CA ASN A 19 11.93 6.00 -11.48
C ASN A 19 11.94 5.21 -10.15
N LEU A 20 10.80 4.62 -9.80
CA LEU A 20 10.63 3.75 -8.64
C LEU A 20 10.66 2.29 -9.04
N THR A 21 11.01 1.42 -8.10
CA THR A 21 10.78 -0.02 -8.25
C THR A 21 9.30 -0.34 -8.00
N PRO A 22 8.77 -1.47 -8.52
CA PRO A 22 7.39 -1.86 -8.28
C PRO A 22 7.00 -1.90 -6.79
N SER A 23 7.87 -2.43 -5.93
CA SER A 23 7.61 -2.46 -4.48
C SER A 23 7.49 -1.06 -3.88
N LYS A 24 8.38 -0.14 -4.27
CA LYS A 24 8.35 1.25 -3.79
C LYS A 24 7.15 2.04 -4.29
N PHE A 25 6.73 1.79 -5.52
CA PHE A 25 5.51 2.37 -6.05
C PHE A 25 4.29 1.92 -5.23
N VAL A 26 4.18 0.62 -4.94
CA VAL A 26 3.09 0.07 -4.12
C VAL A 26 3.10 0.68 -2.71
N GLU A 27 4.25 0.79 -2.06
CA GLU A 27 4.38 1.48 -0.76
C GLU A 27 3.87 2.93 -0.80
N LYS A 28 4.14 3.65 -1.90
CA LYS A 28 3.74 5.05 -2.08
C LYS A 28 2.23 5.22 -2.27
N ILE A 29 1.58 4.30 -2.98
CA ILE A 29 0.14 4.38 -3.27
C ILE A 29 -0.73 3.69 -2.23
N ARG A 30 -0.13 2.85 -1.36
CA ARG A 30 -0.88 2.20 -0.28
C ARG A 30 -1.49 3.30 0.58
N PRO A 31 -2.84 3.37 0.67
CA PRO A 31 -3.47 4.29 1.59
C PRO A 31 -2.95 3.94 2.98
N GLN A 32 -2.50 4.95 3.72
CA GLN A 32 -2.23 4.83 5.15
C GLN A 32 -3.57 4.49 5.79
N VAL A 33 -3.89 3.20 5.86
CA VAL A 33 -5.02 2.71 6.63
C VAL A 33 -4.69 3.04 8.07
N ASN A 34 -5.14 4.21 8.51
CA ASN A 34 -5.23 4.52 9.92
C ASN A 34 -6.10 3.41 10.51
N LEU A 35 -5.46 2.44 11.18
CA LEU A 35 -6.10 1.52 12.11
C LEU A 35 -6.58 2.32 13.34
N GLN A 36 -7.35 3.39 13.11
CA GLN A 36 -8.26 3.91 14.12
C GLN A 36 -9.44 2.97 14.07
N THR A 37 -9.35 1.95 14.91
CA THR A 37 -10.45 1.09 15.32
C THR A 37 -11.75 1.88 15.28
N ALA A 38 -12.68 1.42 14.44
CA ALA A 38 -14.04 1.90 14.40
C ALA A 38 -14.63 1.82 15.82
N LYS A 39 -14.60 2.94 16.55
CA LYS A 39 -15.52 3.13 17.66
C LYS A 39 -16.87 3.35 17.00
N CYS A 40 -17.59 2.25 16.75
CA CYS A 40 -19.04 2.33 16.58
C CYS A 40 -19.59 2.92 17.87
N GLY A 41 -19.76 4.24 17.89
CA GLY A 41 -20.47 4.93 18.94
C GLY A 41 -21.90 4.43 18.93
N ALA A 42 -22.25 3.65 19.95
CA ALA A 42 -23.64 3.31 20.23
C ALA A 42 -24.36 4.61 20.59
N VAL A 43 -25.05 5.21 19.63
CA VAL A 43 -25.97 6.32 19.88
C VAL A 43 -27.39 5.82 19.61
N ALA A 44 -28.11 5.73 20.73
CA ALA A 44 -29.53 5.96 20.96
C ALA A 44 -30.56 5.43 19.95
N VAL A 45 -31.34 4.45 20.44
CA VAL A 45 -32.81 4.38 20.49
C VAL A 45 -33.57 5.19 19.43
N CYS A 46 -34.37 4.49 18.62
CA CYS A 46 -35.66 4.99 18.16
C CYS A 46 -36.71 3.92 18.41
N THR A 47 -37.58 4.21 19.39
CA THR A 47 -39.02 3.92 19.50
C THR A 47 -39.58 2.65 18.87
#